data_AF-A0A9R1PYE0-F1
#
_entry.id   AF-A0A9R1PYE0-F1
#
_cell.length_a   1.000
_cell.length_b   1.000
_cell.length_c   1.000
_cell.angle_alpha   90.00
_cell.angle_beta   90.00
_cell.angle_gamma   90.00
#
_symmetry.space_group_name_H-M   'P 1'
#
loop_
_entity.id
_entity.type
_entity.pdbx_description
1 polymer ?
#
loop_
_entity_poly.entity_id
_entity_poly.type
_entity_poly.pdbx_seq_one_letter_code
_entity_poly.pdbx_strand_id
1 'polypeptide(L)'
;MQRHAVPTSVPSQRPANEHRPPVSVLQCKSIRHYNRQTSRSAKQLLYQTHSTLRFCGTDEANQQQRAMRPSTMARALAAAAAILAAVVCGGATPETTCRAAARSDRRVDYHFCVSRLSQHHDSPDADTWGLAKVAADVGVLMAGNGAYDIKAMLAGKKEQPAAARGPLEQCEALYDRMGSAFAEAYDGIDRRDYATGKEKAGEAASLARRCAAAFARAGVAIPSRLAKQSADSAQMAIVCTAVTNLIK
;
A
#
# COMPACT_ATOMS: atom_id res chain seq x y z
N MET A 1 -42.36 -9.48 56.32
CA MET A 1 -41.94 -8.24 57.02
C MET A 1 -40.43 -8.26 57.16
N GLN A 2 -39.74 -7.41 56.41
CA GLN A 2 -38.59 -6.57 56.83
C GLN A 2 -37.98 -5.95 55.57
N ARG A 3 -37.85 -4.62 55.60
CA ARG A 3 -37.36 -3.74 54.54
C ARG A 3 -35.96 -3.22 54.91
N HIS A 4 -35.33 -2.63 53.89
CA HIS A 4 -34.15 -1.73 53.89
C HIS A 4 -32.80 -2.45 53.71
N ALA A 5 -31.88 -2.07 52.80
CA ALA A 5 -31.74 -0.86 51.98
C ALA A 5 -30.90 -1.12 50.70
N VAL A 6 -31.02 -0.22 49.73
CA VAL A 6 -30.21 -0.05 48.50
C VAL A 6 -29.51 1.32 48.66
N PRO A 7 -28.22 1.54 48.29
CA PRO A 7 -27.93 2.02 46.92
C PRO A 7 -26.56 1.66 46.28
N THR A 8 -26.63 1.47 44.96
CA THR A 8 -25.71 1.90 43.88
C THR A 8 -24.19 1.60 43.95
N SER A 9 -23.69 0.84 42.97
CA SER A 9 -22.71 1.33 41.98
C SER A 9 -22.43 0.26 40.91
N VAL A 10 -22.49 0.67 39.65
CA VAL A 10 -22.08 -0.10 38.47
C VAL A 10 -20.63 0.28 38.14
N PRO A 11 -19.77 -0.68 37.76
CA PRO A 11 -18.69 -0.35 36.84
C PRO A 11 -18.77 -1.16 35.53
N SER A 12 -18.95 -0.36 34.49
CA SER A 12 -18.64 -0.56 33.07
C SER A 12 -17.48 -1.53 32.79
N GLN A 13 -17.76 -2.61 32.04
CA GLN A 13 -16.75 -3.43 31.38
C GLN A 13 -16.26 -2.69 30.12
N ARG A 14 -14.99 -2.23 30.12
CA ARG A 14 -14.26 -1.87 28.89
C ARG A 14 -13.39 -3.05 28.46
N PRO A 15 -13.36 -3.44 27.18
CA PRO A 15 -12.40 -4.43 26.70
C PRO A 15 -10.99 -3.86 26.63
N ALA A 16 -10.02 -4.75 26.88
CA ALA A 16 -8.60 -4.50 26.99
C ALA A 16 -8.00 -3.80 25.76
N ASN A 17 -7.34 -2.67 26.02
CA ASN A 17 -6.48 -1.96 25.07
C ASN A 17 -5.14 -2.69 25.01
N GLU A 18 -4.87 -3.42 23.93
CA GLU A 18 -3.59 -4.07 23.68
C GLU A 18 -2.54 -2.99 23.37
N HIS A 19 -1.69 -2.75 24.37
CA HIS A 19 -0.64 -1.75 24.39
C HIS A 19 0.45 -2.09 23.37
N ARG A 20 0.36 -1.51 22.16
CA ARG A 20 1.40 -1.58 21.13
C ARG A 20 2.65 -0.83 21.64
N PRO A 21 3.82 -1.48 21.82
CA PRO A 21 5.04 -0.81 22.30
C PRO A 21 5.62 0.13 21.23
N PRO A 22 6.38 1.16 21.64
CA PRO A 22 6.89 2.19 20.75
C PRO A 22 7.95 1.67 19.78
N VAL A 23 7.89 2.26 18.59
CA VAL A 23 8.72 2.10 17.40
C VAL A 23 10.22 2.08 17.75
N SER A 24 10.90 0.94 17.55
CA SER A 24 12.33 0.78 17.85
C SER A 24 13.24 1.43 16.80
N VAL A 25 14.45 1.83 17.21
CA VAL A 25 15.47 2.60 16.46
C VAL A 25 15.84 2.01 15.07
N LEU A 26 15.57 0.73 14.83
CA LEU A 26 15.74 0.08 13.52
C LEU A 26 14.66 0.44 12.49
N GLN A 27 13.42 0.67 12.93
CA GLN A 27 12.37 1.27 12.09
C GLN A 27 12.82 2.64 11.60
N CYS A 28 13.57 3.38 12.41
CA CYS A 28 14.07 4.72 12.08
C CYS A 28 15.15 4.72 10.98
N LYS A 29 15.84 3.61 10.67
CA LYS A 29 16.80 3.56 9.55
C LYS A 29 16.12 3.25 8.21
N SER A 30 15.21 2.28 8.20
CA SER A 30 14.41 1.95 7.01
C SER A 30 13.43 3.08 6.68
N ILE A 31 12.78 3.67 7.69
CA ILE A 31 12.01 4.91 7.57
C ILE A 31 12.92 6.06 7.13
N ARG A 32 14.15 6.23 7.63
CA ARG A 32 15.04 7.30 7.12
C ARG A 32 15.45 7.10 5.67
N HIS A 33 15.65 5.87 5.21
CA HIS A 33 15.96 5.60 3.80
C HIS A 33 14.73 5.90 2.92
N TYR A 34 13.56 5.45 3.34
CA TYR A 34 12.26 5.75 2.75
C TYR A 34 11.97 7.27 2.71
N ASN A 35 12.14 7.98 3.84
CA ASN A 35 11.92 9.42 3.95
C ASN A 35 12.94 10.24 3.12
N ARG A 36 14.14 9.70 2.91
CA ARG A 36 15.16 10.31 2.04
C ARG A 36 14.83 10.12 0.55
N GLN A 37 14.17 9.02 0.19
CA GLN A 37 13.67 8.78 -1.17
C GLN A 37 12.41 9.62 -1.46
N THR A 38 11.44 9.68 -0.55
CA THR A 38 10.25 10.56 -0.70
C THR A 38 10.63 12.05 -0.74
N SER A 39 11.66 12.48 0.01
CA SER A 39 12.18 13.87 -0.07
C SER A 39 12.83 14.19 -1.42
N ARG A 40 13.47 13.20 -2.08
CA ARG A 40 14.00 13.37 -3.45
C ARG A 40 12.87 13.47 -4.47
N SER A 41 11.82 12.65 -4.37
CA SER A 41 10.64 12.77 -5.23
C SER A 41 9.86 14.06 -4.98
N ALA A 42 9.76 14.55 -3.74
CA ALA A 42 9.13 15.84 -3.42
C ALA A 42 9.89 17.04 -4.00
N LYS A 43 11.24 17.00 -3.99
CA LYS A 43 12.05 18.02 -4.67
C LYS A 43 11.86 17.99 -6.19
N GLN A 44 11.67 16.81 -6.77
CA GLN A 44 11.41 16.66 -8.21
C GLN A 44 9.99 17.10 -8.59
N LEU A 45 9.00 16.87 -7.72
CA LEU A 45 7.65 17.39 -7.85
C LEU A 45 7.64 18.93 -7.80
N LEU A 46 8.38 19.53 -6.86
CA LEU A 46 8.52 20.99 -6.78
C LEU A 46 9.20 21.58 -8.03
N TYR A 47 10.20 20.89 -8.59
CA TYR A 47 10.85 21.34 -9.83
C TYR A 47 9.91 21.28 -11.05
N GLN A 48 9.03 20.28 -11.10
CA GLN A 48 8.03 20.13 -12.16
C GLN A 48 6.86 21.11 -12.02
N THR A 49 6.39 21.41 -10.80
CA THR A 49 5.33 22.40 -10.57
C THR A 49 5.79 23.83 -10.87
N HIS A 50 7.07 24.16 -10.65
CA HIS A 50 7.63 25.44 -11.07
C HIS A 50 7.75 25.59 -12.60
N SER A 51 7.80 24.48 -13.35
CA SER A 51 7.86 24.50 -14.81
C SER A 51 6.48 24.67 -15.46
N THR A 52 5.42 24.13 -14.85
CA THR A 52 4.04 24.28 -15.33
C THR A 52 3.40 25.62 -14.92
N LEU A 53 3.79 26.18 -13.77
CA LEU A 53 3.31 27.50 -13.33
C LEU A 53 3.86 28.68 -14.17
N ARG A 54 4.92 28.49 -14.97
CA ARG A 54 5.41 29.52 -15.91
C ARG A 54 4.60 29.65 -17.20
N PHE A 55 3.69 28.72 -17.50
CA PHE A 55 2.96 28.71 -18.77
C PHE A 55 1.52 29.24 -18.68
N CYS A 56 1.05 29.64 -17.50
CA CYS A 56 -0.37 29.99 -17.29
C CYS A 56 -0.57 31.41 -16.72
N GLY A 57 0.24 32.38 -17.14
CA GLY A 57 0.09 33.74 -16.63
C GLY A 57 0.76 34.80 -17.48
N THR A 58 0.16 35.11 -18.63
CA THR A 58 -0.01 36.48 -19.16
C THR A 58 -0.86 36.38 -20.43
N ASP A 59 -2.14 36.79 -20.38
CA ASP A 59 -2.67 37.84 -21.26
C ASP A 59 -4.21 37.96 -21.11
N GLU A 60 -4.66 39.20 -21.31
CA GLU A 60 -6.06 39.62 -21.52
C GLU A 60 -6.96 39.84 -20.29
N ALA A 61 -6.58 40.83 -19.48
CA ALA A 61 -7.56 41.67 -18.80
C ALA A 61 -7.97 42.84 -19.73
N ASN A 62 -9.06 42.69 -20.49
CA ASN A 62 -9.72 43.86 -21.08
C ASN A 62 -11.25 43.66 -21.22
N GLN A 63 -11.97 44.64 -20.66
CA GLN A 63 -13.26 45.16 -21.11
C GLN A 63 -14.44 44.22 -21.36
N GLN A 64 -15.41 44.23 -20.43
CA GLN A 64 -16.72 44.88 -20.60
C GLN A 64 -17.80 44.20 -19.72
N GLN A 65 -18.01 44.75 -18.52
CA GLN A 65 -19.31 44.68 -17.86
C GLN A 65 -20.21 45.76 -18.49
N ARG A 66 -21.02 45.36 -19.47
CA ARG A 66 -22.27 46.06 -19.80
C ARG A 66 -23.42 45.08 -19.62
N ALA A 67 -24.38 45.51 -18.79
CA ALA A 67 -25.57 44.77 -18.41
C ALA A 67 -26.35 44.24 -19.62
N MET A 68 -26.68 42.95 -19.63
CA MET A 68 -27.82 42.42 -20.36
C MET A 68 -28.38 41.18 -19.65
N ARG A 69 -29.70 41.17 -19.50
CA ARG A 69 -30.52 40.14 -18.85
C ARG A 69 -30.32 38.76 -19.53
N PRO A 70 -30.29 37.64 -18.79
CA PRO A 70 -30.13 36.33 -19.41
C PRO A 70 -31.44 35.88 -20.07
N SER A 71 -31.40 35.69 -21.39
CA SER A 71 -32.45 35.07 -22.20
C SER A 71 -32.53 33.57 -21.91
N THR A 72 -33.74 33.00 -21.97
CA THR A 72 -34.06 31.60 -21.66
C THR A 72 -33.25 30.55 -22.44
N MET A 73 -32.63 30.92 -23.57
CA MET A 73 -31.72 30.05 -24.34
C MET A 73 -30.37 29.79 -23.65
N ALA A 74 -29.88 30.69 -22.78
CA ALA A 74 -28.63 30.47 -22.04
C ALA A 74 -28.75 29.33 -21.01
N ARG A 75 -29.97 29.06 -20.52
CA ARG A 75 -30.25 27.96 -19.58
C ARG A 75 -30.22 26.59 -20.26
N ALA A 76 -30.57 26.52 -21.55
CA ALA A 76 -30.57 25.26 -22.30
C ALA A 76 -29.15 24.76 -22.60
N LEU A 77 -28.20 25.68 -22.87
CA LEU A 77 -26.80 25.32 -23.10
C LEU A 77 -26.04 24.95 -21.82
N ALA A 78 -26.39 25.56 -20.68
CA ALA A 78 -25.84 25.16 -19.38
C ALA A 78 -26.26 23.74 -18.96
N ALA A 79 -27.48 23.32 -19.31
CA ALA A 79 -27.95 21.96 -19.04
C ALA A 79 -27.24 20.89 -19.90
N ALA A 80 -26.90 21.21 -21.15
CA ALA A 80 -26.14 20.31 -22.02
C ALA A 80 -24.66 20.17 -21.59
N ALA A 81 -24.04 21.24 -21.10
CA ALA A 81 -22.68 21.20 -20.57
C ALA A 81 -22.58 20.42 -19.23
N ALA A 82 -23.64 20.45 -18.40
CA ALA A 82 -23.70 19.66 -17.17
C ALA A 82 -23.84 18.15 -17.43
N ILE A 83 -24.47 17.74 -18.55
CA ILE A 83 -24.64 16.33 -18.91
C ILE A 83 -23.35 15.74 -19.53
N LEU A 84 -22.52 16.55 -20.20
CA LEU A 84 -21.19 16.11 -20.66
C LEU A 84 -20.09 16.17 -19.58
N ALA A 85 -20.29 16.93 -18.50
CA ALA A 85 -19.36 16.94 -17.36
C ALA A 85 -19.53 15.73 -16.42
N ALA A 86 -20.55 14.89 -16.64
CA ALA A 86 -20.76 13.62 -15.95
C ALA A 86 -20.13 12.43 -16.68
N VAL A 87 -19.09 12.66 -17.51
CA VAL A 87 -18.12 11.59 -17.79
C VAL A 87 -17.50 11.27 -16.43
N VAL A 88 -18.02 10.22 -15.82
CA VAL A 88 -17.50 9.58 -14.63
C VAL A 88 -16.01 9.40 -14.87
N CYS A 89 -15.19 10.27 -14.27
CA CYS A 89 -13.84 9.93 -13.89
C CYS A 89 -14.00 8.73 -12.97
N GLY A 90 -14.06 7.54 -13.56
CA GLY A 90 -13.94 6.29 -12.84
C GLY A 90 -12.51 6.25 -12.33
N GLY A 91 -12.25 7.02 -11.27
CA GLY A 91 -11.00 6.95 -10.54
C GLY A 91 -10.77 5.49 -10.20
N ALA A 92 -9.54 5.04 -10.42
CA ALA A 92 -9.15 3.68 -10.13
C ALA A 92 -9.27 3.48 -8.62
N THR A 93 -10.41 3.03 -8.14
CA THR A 93 -10.53 2.64 -6.72
C THR A 93 -9.80 1.32 -6.51
N PRO A 94 -9.38 0.99 -5.28
CA PRO A 94 -8.90 -0.35 -4.94
C PRO A 94 -9.84 -1.46 -5.43
N GLU A 95 -11.16 -1.31 -5.28
CA GLU A 95 -12.14 -2.31 -5.66
C GLU A 95 -12.23 -2.53 -7.18
N THR A 96 -12.24 -1.44 -7.96
CA THR A 96 -12.32 -1.52 -9.42
C THR A 96 -11.01 -2.04 -10.01
N THR A 97 -9.88 -1.60 -9.47
CA THR A 97 -8.53 -2.03 -9.88
C THR A 97 -8.27 -3.49 -9.52
N CYS A 98 -8.56 -3.91 -8.30
CA CYS A 98 -8.42 -5.31 -7.89
C CYS A 98 -9.34 -6.23 -8.68
N ARG A 99 -10.54 -5.77 -9.06
CA ARG A 99 -11.44 -6.53 -9.93
C ARG A 99 -10.86 -6.69 -11.34
N ALA A 100 -10.28 -5.62 -11.89
CA ALA A 100 -9.61 -5.68 -13.18
C ALA A 100 -8.37 -6.61 -13.13
N ALA A 101 -7.56 -6.51 -12.07
CA ALA A 101 -6.39 -7.35 -11.85
C ALA A 101 -6.75 -8.84 -11.69
N ALA A 102 -7.82 -9.16 -10.95
CA ALA A 102 -8.31 -10.53 -10.80
C ALA A 102 -8.91 -11.10 -12.09
N ARG A 103 -9.43 -10.25 -12.98
CA ARG A 103 -9.90 -10.66 -14.31
C ARG A 103 -8.73 -10.92 -15.27
N SER A 104 -7.65 -10.14 -15.18
CA SER A 104 -6.48 -10.30 -16.05
C SER A 104 -5.53 -11.42 -15.57
N ASP A 105 -5.40 -11.62 -14.26
CA ASP A 105 -4.55 -12.65 -13.66
C ASP A 105 -5.32 -13.44 -12.59
N ARG A 106 -5.63 -14.71 -12.91
CA ARG A 106 -6.41 -15.61 -12.04
C ARG A 106 -5.71 -15.96 -10.72
N ARG A 107 -4.42 -15.63 -10.58
CA ARG A 107 -3.66 -15.83 -9.34
C ARG A 107 -3.96 -14.73 -8.31
N VAL A 108 -4.52 -13.61 -8.73
CA VAL A 108 -4.90 -12.50 -7.84
C VAL A 108 -6.12 -12.91 -7.01
N ASP A 109 -5.97 -12.79 -5.70
CA ASP A 109 -7.05 -12.88 -4.74
C ASP A 109 -7.65 -11.48 -4.59
N TYR A 110 -8.89 -11.35 -5.04
CA TYR A 110 -9.62 -10.09 -5.02
C TYR A 110 -9.76 -9.52 -3.61
N HIS A 111 -10.14 -10.34 -2.63
CA HIS A 111 -10.39 -9.89 -1.26
C HIS A 111 -9.09 -9.46 -0.58
N PHE A 112 -8.02 -10.23 -0.79
CA PHE A 112 -6.69 -9.86 -0.32
C PHE A 112 -6.27 -8.53 -0.93
N CYS A 113 -6.37 -8.37 -2.26
CA CYS A 113 -6.00 -7.15 -2.96
C CYS A 113 -6.74 -5.92 -2.40
N VAL A 114 -8.07 -5.98 -2.30
CA VAL A 114 -8.88 -4.87 -1.76
C VAL A 114 -8.50 -4.59 -0.31
N SER A 115 -8.39 -5.62 0.53
CA SER A 115 -8.07 -5.43 1.94
C SER A 115 -6.72 -4.72 2.13
N ARG A 116 -5.73 -4.99 1.27
CA ARG A 116 -4.40 -4.41 1.37
C ARG A 116 -4.34 -3.00 0.81
N LEU A 117 -4.95 -2.78 -0.35
CA LEU A 117 -4.91 -1.47 -1.00
C LEU A 117 -5.83 -0.46 -0.32
N SER A 118 -7.05 -0.82 0.09
CA SER A 118 -7.99 0.11 0.73
C SER A 118 -7.54 0.60 2.12
N GLN A 119 -6.59 -0.09 2.77
CA GLN A 119 -6.01 0.34 4.05
C GLN A 119 -4.88 1.37 3.87
N HIS A 120 -4.38 1.57 2.66
CA HIS A 120 -3.31 2.52 2.41
C HIS A 120 -3.87 3.94 2.19
N HIS A 121 -3.30 4.92 2.89
CA HIS A 121 -3.79 6.31 2.86
C HIS A 121 -3.74 6.97 1.48
N ASP A 122 -2.80 6.57 0.62
CA ASP A 122 -2.67 7.11 -0.75
C ASP A 122 -3.66 6.51 -1.76
N SER A 123 -4.44 5.49 -1.39
CA SER A 123 -5.29 4.74 -2.31
C SER A 123 -6.56 5.44 -2.81
N PRO A 124 -7.27 6.29 -2.03
CA PRO A 124 -8.54 6.88 -2.49
C PRO A 124 -8.42 7.80 -3.71
N ASP A 125 -7.29 8.50 -3.84
CA ASP A 125 -7.05 9.48 -4.90
C ASP A 125 -6.09 8.96 -6.00
N ALA A 126 -5.64 7.71 -5.87
CA ALA A 126 -4.69 7.12 -6.80
C ALA A 126 -5.34 6.71 -8.13
N ASP A 127 -4.68 7.02 -9.24
CA ASP A 127 -4.95 6.36 -10.52
C ASP A 127 -4.36 4.93 -10.52
N THR A 128 -4.57 4.17 -11.61
CA THR A 128 -4.05 2.80 -11.73
C THR A 128 -2.53 2.73 -11.52
N TRP A 129 -1.80 3.77 -11.94
CA TRP A 129 -0.35 3.86 -11.73
C TRP A 129 0.00 4.11 -10.26
N GLY A 130 -0.71 5.01 -9.60
CA GLY A 130 -0.60 5.26 -8.16
C GLY A 130 -0.91 4.00 -7.37
N LEU A 131 -1.94 3.25 -7.72
CA LEU A 131 -2.27 1.98 -7.06
C LEU A 131 -1.21 0.89 -7.30
N ALA A 132 -0.54 0.87 -8.46
CA ALA A 132 0.59 -0.03 -8.68
C ALA A 132 1.76 0.31 -7.74
N LYS A 133 2.05 1.60 -7.54
CA LYS A 133 3.05 2.07 -6.58
C LYS A 133 2.67 1.70 -5.15
N VAL A 134 1.42 1.96 -4.75
CA VAL A 134 0.91 1.57 -3.43
C VAL A 134 1.03 0.07 -3.21
N ALA A 135 0.73 -0.76 -4.22
CA ALA A 135 0.90 -2.21 -4.11
C ALA A 135 2.36 -2.63 -3.83
N ALA A 136 3.33 -1.96 -4.48
CA ALA A 136 4.75 -2.17 -4.20
C ALA A 136 5.13 -1.71 -2.79
N ASP A 137 4.67 -0.53 -2.35
CA ASP A 137 4.97 0.02 -1.01
C ASP A 137 4.37 -0.84 0.13
N VAL A 138 3.12 -1.31 -0.03
CA VAL A 138 2.53 -2.29 0.89
C VAL A 138 3.39 -3.56 0.95
N GLY A 139 3.98 -3.98 -0.17
CA GLY A 139 4.97 -5.07 -0.22
C GLY A 139 6.21 -4.80 0.65
N VAL A 140 6.76 -3.57 0.63
CA VAL A 140 7.87 -3.14 1.50
C VAL A 140 7.48 -3.24 2.98
N LEU A 141 6.29 -2.74 3.34
CA LEU A 141 5.79 -2.81 4.71
C LEU A 141 5.61 -4.25 5.19
N MET A 142 5.09 -5.14 4.34
CA MET A 142 4.94 -6.56 4.64
C MET A 142 6.30 -7.24 4.82
N ALA A 143 7.29 -6.88 4.02
CA ALA A 143 8.65 -7.39 4.16
C ALA A 143 9.28 -6.97 5.49
N GLY A 144 9.18 -5.67 5.82
CA GLY A 144 9.68 -5.13 7.09
C GLY A 144 9.02 -5.76 8.32
N ASN A 145 7.69 -5.95 8.29
CA ASN A 145 6.96 -6.60 9.37
C ASN A 145 7.38 -8.08 9.54
N GLY A 146 7.60 -8.79 8.42
CA GLY A 146 8.10 -10.16 8.46
C GLY A 146 9.50 -10.27 9.06
N ALA A 147 10.43 -9.41 8.65
CA ALA A 147 11.78 -9.35 9.22
C ALA A 147 11.75 -9.01 10.73
N TYR A 148 10.88 -8.07 11.14
CA TYR A 148 10.69 -7.73 12.55
C TYR A 148 10.18 -8.93 13.37
N ASP A 149 9.18 -9.64 12.85
CA ASP A 149 8.62 -10.81 13.50
C ASP A 149 9.64 -11.94 13.66
N ILE A 150 10.48 -12.15 12.64
CA ILE A 150 11.59 -13.13 12.67
C ILE A 150 12.64 -12.72 13.70
N LYS A 151 13.01 -11.43 13.79
CA LYS A 151 13.93 -10.93 14.83
C LYS A 151 13.39 -11.15 16.23
N ALA A 152 12.10 -10.91 16.45
CA ALA A 152 11.45 -11.20 17.74
C ALA A 152 11.50 -12.69 18.09
N MET A 153 11.30 -13.54 17.07
CA MET A 153 11.41 -14.98 17.13
C MET A 153 12.84 -15.46 17.47
N LEU A 154 13.88 -14.86 16.88
CA LEU A 154 15.29 -15.14 17.13
C LEU A 154 15.78 -14.65 18.51
N ALA A 155 15.20 -13.56 19.01
CA ALA A 155 15.49 -13.01 20.34
C ALA A 155 14.87 -13.83 21.50
N GLY A 156 14.29 -15.00 21.21
CA GLY A 156 13.68 -15.86 22.23
C GLY A 156 12.37 -15.33 22.80
N LYS A 157 11.75 -14.31 22.18
CA LYS A 157 10.43 -13.80 22.61
C LYS A 157 9.28 -14.75 22.28
N LYS A 158 9.58 -15.85 21.59
CA LYS A 158 8.66 -16.95 21.25
C LYS A 158 9.42 -18.27 21.36
N GLU A 159 8.82 -19.26 22.00
CA GLU A 159 9.38 -20.61 22.04
C GLU A 159 9.45 -21.18 20.62
N GLN A 160 10.65 -21.59 20.21
CA GLN A 160 10.88 -22.25 18.93
C GLN A 160 11.90 -23.38 19.09
N PRO A 161 11.78 -24.45 18.29
CA PRO A 161 12.79 -25.50 18.26
C PRO A 161 14.17 -24.91 17.99
N ALA A 162 15.22 -25.39 18.65
CA ALA A 162 16.59 -24.94 18.40
C ALA A 162 16.98 -25.08 16.91
N ALA A 163 16.50 -26.14 16.26
CA ALA A 163 16.68 -26.40 14.84
C ALA A 163 16.03 -25.35 13.91
N ALA A 164 15.09 -24.53 14.42
CA ALA A 164 14.47 -23.45 13.66
C ALA A 164 15.37 -22.20 13.53
N ARG A 165 16.43 -22.08 14.34
CA ARG A 165 17.29 -20.87 14.35
C ARG A 165 17.92 -20.58 12.99
N GLY A 166 18.54 -21.58 12.35
CA GLY A 166 19.16 -21.41 11.03
C GLY A 166 18.18 -20.99 9.94
N PRO A 167 17.03 -21.67 9.78
CA PRO A 167 15.95 -21.24 8.87
C PRO A 167 15.44 -19.83 9.14
N LEU A 168 15.31 -19.42 10.41
CA LEU A 168 14.89 -18.07 10.77
C LEU A 168 15.90 -17.01 10.33
N GLU A 169 17.19 -17.21 10.61
CA GLU A 169 18.26 -16.30 10.16
C GLU A 169 18.28 -16.19 8.62
N GLN A 170 18.08 -17.30 7.92
CA GLN A 170 17.95 -17.29 6.46
C GLN A 170 16.69 -16.54 6.00
N CYS A 171 15.55 -16.73 6.65
CA CYS A 171 14.33 -16.01 6.34
C CYS A 171 14.48 -14.50 6.60
N GLU A 172 15.13 -14.08 7.68
CA GLU A 172 15.39 -12.66 7.96
C GLU A 172 16.09 -11.99 6.76
N ALA A 173 17.19 -12.59 6.29
CA ALA A 173 17.93 -12.07 5.15
C ALA A 173 17.17 -12.14 3.81
N LEU A 174 16.20 -13.05 3.68
CA LEU A 174 15.31 -13.11 2.52
C LEU A 174 14.23 -12.02 2.59
N TYR A 175 13.68 -11.75 3.76
CA TYR A 175 12.70 -10.69 3.98
C TYR A 175 13.31 -9.29 3.80
N ASP A 176 14.53 -9.07 4.28
CA ASP A 176 15.24 -7.80 4.03
C ASP A 176 15.45 -7.57 2.52
N ARG A 177 15.91 -8.60 1.78
CA ARG A 177 16.04 -8.54 0.31
C ARG A 177 14.71 -8.38 -0.40
N MET A 178 13.65 -9.00 0.11
CA MET A 178 12.30 -8.85 -0.44
C MET A 178 11.80 -7.42 -0.31
N GLY A 179 12.10 -6.76 0.83
CA GLY A 179 11.81 -5.33 1.00
C GLY A 179 12.54 -4.47 -0.01
N SER A 180 13.83 -4.73 -0.27
CA SER A 180 14.59 -4.06 -1.33
C SER A 180 14.00 -4.30 -2.71
N ALA A 181 13.61 -5.54 -3.05
CA ALA A 181 12.98 -5.86 -4.32
C ALA A 181 11.65 -5.12 -4.51
N PHE A 182 10.80 -5.04 -3.48
CA PHE A 182 9.58 -4.23 -3.56
C PHE A 182 9.85 -2.73 -3.69
N ALA A 183 10.89 -2.20 -3.03
CA ALA A 183 11.29 -0.81 -3.19
C ALA A 183 11.81 -0.53 -4.61
N GLU A 184 12.59 -1.46 -5.19
CA GLU A 184 13.01 -1.38 -6.59
C GLU A 184 11.84 -1.51 -7.56
N ALA A 185 10.83 -2.32 -7.22
CA ALA A 185 9.59 -2.41 -7.98
C ALA A 185 8.84 -1.07 -7.98
N TYR A 186 8.69 -0.44 -6.80
CA TYR A 186 8.11 0.89 -6.64
C TYR A 186 8.85 1.90 -7.53
N ASP A 187 10.17 1.94 -7.41
CA ASP A 187 11.03 2.86 -8.16
C ASP A 187 10.92 2.65 -9.68
N GLY A 188 10.88 1.39 -10.15
CA GLY A 188 10.67 1.06 -11.56
C GLY A 188 9.32 1.56 -12.06
N ILE A 189 8.24 1.28 -11.31
CA ILE A 189 6.89 1.75 -11.63
C ILE A 189 6.84 3.28 -11.63
N ASP A 190 7.45 3.95 -10.65
CA ASP A 190 7.49 5.41 -10.54
C ASP A 190 8.17 6.05 -11.76
N ARG A 191 9.26 5.46 -12.23
CA ARG A 191 10.00 5.86 -13.44
C ARG A 191 9.34 5.40 -14.74
N ARG A 192 8.15 4.78 -14.69
CA ARG A 192 7.44 4.21 -15.84
C ARG A 192 8.17 3.03 -16.51
N ASP A 193 9.18 2.48 -15.86
CA ASP A 193 9.83 1.23 -16.25
C ASP A 193 9.08 0.04 -15.66
N TYR A 194 7.94 -0.27 -16.27
CA TYR A 194 7.07 -1.35 -15.83
C TYR A 194 7.68 -2.74 -16.00
N ALA A 195 8.67 -2.89 -16.89
CA ALA A 195 9.38 -4.15 -17.05
C ALA A 195 10.20 -4.45 -15.80
N THR A 196 11.05 -3.50 -15.38
CA THR A 196 11.82 -3.61 -14.14
C THR A 196 10.91 -3.72 -12.93
N GLY A 197 9.82 -2.91 -12.88
CA GLY A 197 8.83 -2.97 -11.81
C GLY A 197 8.27 -4.38 -11.58
N LYS A 198 7.86 -5.05 -12.67
CA LYS A 198 7.31 -6.42 -12.63
C LYS A 198 8.37 -7.47 -12.34
N GLU A 199 9.55 -7.34 -12.91
CA GLU A 199 10.68 -8.24 -12.62
C GLU A 199 10.96 -8.27 -11.11
N LYS A 200 11.04 -7.08 -10.50
CA LYS A 200 11.34 -6.93 -9.08
C LYS A 200 10.22 -7.37 -8.16
N ALA A 201 8.96 -7.15 -8.54
CA ALA A 201 7.83 -7.78 -7.85
C ALA A 201 7.92 -9.32 -7.93
N GLY A 202 8.27 -9.88 -9.09
CA GLY A 202 8.51 -11.31 -9.27
C GLY A 202 9.65 -11.86 -8.39
N GLU A 203 10.75 -11.11 -8.29
CA GLU A 203 11.87 -11.41 -7.39
C GLU A 203 11.38 -11.48 -5.93
N ALA A 204 10.62 -10.48 -5.49
CA ALA A 204 10.04 -10.45 -4.14
C ALA A 204 9.16 -11.69 -3.85
N ALA A 205 8.32 -12.11 -4.81
CA ALA A 205 7.51 -13.33 -4.67
C ALA A 205 8.38 -14.59 -4.50
N SER A 206 9.48 -14.67 -5.24
CA SER A 206 10.44 -15.78 -5.16
C SER A 206 11.13 -15.83 -3.80
N LEU A 207 11.58 -14.67 -3.30
CA LEU A 207 12.21 -14.54 -1.98
C LEU A 207 11.27 -14.97 -0.85
N ALA A 208 9.99 -14.59 -0.91
CA ALA A 208 8.99 -15.02 0.07
C ALA A 208 8.84 -16.56 0.11
N ARG A 209 8.75 -17.21 -1.05
CA ARG A 209 8.66 -18.69 -1.14
C ARG A 209 9.92 -19.40 -0.65
N ARG A 210 11.10 -18.81 -0.86
CA ARG A 210 12.38 -19.39 -0.40
C ARG A 210 12.50 -19.47 1.12
N CYS A 211 11.78 -18.63 1.86
CA CYS A 211 11.71 -18.74 3.32
C CYS A 211 11.06 -20.06 3.76
N ALA A 212 9.87 -20.40 3.21
CA ALA A 212 9.24 -21.70 3.49
C ALA A 212 10.13 -22.89 3.09
N ALA A 213 10.82 -22.78 1.96
CA ALA A 213 11.77 -23.81 1.53
C ALA A 213 12.99 -23.96 2.47
N ALA A 214 13.37 -22.93 3.22
CA ALA A 214 14.44 -23.01 4.21
C ALA A 214 14.09 -23.94 5.37
N PHE A 215 12.85 -23.84 5.87
CA PHE A 215 12.32 -24.72 6.91
C PHE A 215 12.21 -26.16 6.42
N ALA A 216 11.69 -26.36 5.21
CA ALA A 216 11.60 -27.69 4.60
C ALA A 216 12.98 -28.36 4.47
N ARG A 217 14.02 -27.64 4.02
CA ARG A 217 15.40 -28.15 3.95
C ARG A 217 15.99 -28.51 5.29
N ALA A 218 15.59 -27.81 6.36
CA ALA A 218 16.05 -28.09 7.72
C ALA A 218 15.25 -29.22 8.41
N GLY A 219 14.21 -29.76 7.77
CA GLY A 219 13.35 -30.79 8.37
C GLY A 219 12.50 -30.27 9.54
N VAL A 220 12.26 -28.96 9.62
CA VAL A 220 11.48 -28.32 10.69
C VAL A 220 10.22 -27.69 10.10
N ALA A 221 9.10 -27.81 10.81
CA ALA A 221 7.87 -27.14 10.40
C ALA A 221 8.05 -25.61 10.46
N ILE A 222 7.59 -24.92 9.42
CA ILE A 222 7.54 -23.46 9.43
C ILE A 222 6.47 -22.98 10.43
N PRO A 223 6.77 -21.98 11.30
CA PRO A 223 5.76 -21.38 12.15
C PRO A 223 4.58 -20.85 11.33
N SER A 224 3.35 -21.15 11.75
CA SER A 224 2.13 -20.82 10.99
C SER A 224 2.02 -19.34 10.62
N ARG A 225 2.40 -18.44 11.54
CA ARG A 225 2.44 -17.00 11.30
C ARG A 225 3.42 -16.62 10.19
N LEU A 226 4.60 -17.25 10.16
CA LEU A 226 5.61 -16.99 9.14
C LEU A 226 5.21 -17.60 7.78
N ALA A 227 4.57 -18.77 7.79
CA ALA A 227 3.99 -19.38 6.60
C ALA A 227 2.94 -18.46 5.97
N LYS A 228 2.01 -17.94 6.79
CA LYS A 228 1.01 -16.97 6.34
C LYS A 228 1.68 -15.70 5.82
N GLN A 229 2.65 -15.13 6.53
CA GLN A 229 3.35 -13.93 6.09
C GLN A 229 4.04 -14.16 4.74
N SER A 230 4.64 -15.33 4.51
CA SER A 230 5.29 -15.66 3.24
C SER A 230 4.29 -15.78 2.10
N ALA A 231 3.15 -16.43 2.35
CA ALA A 231 2.06 -16.54 1.37
C ALA A 231 1.44 -15.17 1.04
N ASP A 232 1.11 -14.38 2.05
CA ASP A 232 0.58 -13.02 1.88
C ASP A 232 1.58 -12.14 1.09
N SER A 233 2.87 -12.18 1.40
CA SER A 233 3.90 -11.40 0.67
C SER A 233 4.03 -11.82 -0.79
N ALA A 234 4.00 -13.13 -1.07
CA ALA A 234 3.96 -13.62 -2.45
C ALA A 234 2.69 -13.16 -3.18
N GLN A 235 1.55 -13.14 -2.49
CA GLN A 235 0.28 -12.68 -3.05
C GLN A 235 0.30 -11.17 -3.35
N MET A 236 0.93 -10.38 -2.49
CA MET A 236 1.11 -8.95 -2.72
C MET A 236 1.97 -8.68 -3.97
N ALA A 237 3.02 -9.47 -4.20
CA ALA A 237 3.81 -9.37 -5.42
C ALA A 237 3.02 -9.72 -6.70
N ILE A 238 2.14 -10.72 -6.64
CA ILE A 238 1.23 -11.07 -7.73
C ILE A 238 0.27 -9.91 -8.02
N VAL A 239 -0.33 -9.35 -6.97
CA VAL A 239 -1.20 -8.16 -7.09
C VAL A 239 -0.44 -6.98 -7.69
N CYS A 240 0.75 -6.65 -7.18
CA CYS A 240 1.57 -5.56 -7.71
C CYS A 240 1.80 -5.74 -9.21
N THR A 241 2.26 -6.92 -9.63
CA THR A 241 2.47 -7.25 -11.05
C THR A 241 1.19 -7.11 -11.88
N ALA A 242 0.07 -7.62 -11.38
CA ALA A 242 -1.21 -7.60 -12.08
C ALA A 242 -1.76 -6.18 -12.24
N VAL A 243 -1.65 -5.34 -11.20
CA VAL A 243 -2.04 -3.92 -11.27
C VAL A 243 -1.12 -3.15 -12.23
N THR A 244 0.19 -3.40 -12.20
CA THR A 244 1.12 -2.81 -13.18
C THR A 244 0.76 -3.18 -14.62
N ASN A 245 0.28 -4.40 -14.88
CA ASN A 245 -0.18 -4.81 -16.21
C ASN A 245 -1.47 -4.12 -16.68
N LEU A 246 -2.19 -3.42 -15.80
CA LEU A 246 -3.37 -2.64 -16.19
C LEU A 246 -3.00 -1.25 -16.73
N ILE A 247 -1.74 -0.83 -16.57
CA ILE A 247 -1.26 0.47 -17.03
C ILE A 247 -1.00 0.39 -18.54
N LYS A 248 -1.53 1.36 -19.28
CA LYS A 248 -1.39 1.48 -20.74
C LYS A 248 -0.23 2.38 -21.10
#